data_AF-A0A3B4WM68-F1
#
_entry.id   AF-A0A3B4WM68-F1
#
_cell.length_a   1.000
_cell.length_b   1.000
_cell.length_c   1.000
_cell.angle_alpha   90.00
_cell.angle_beta   90.00
_cell.angle_gamma   90.00
#
_symmetry.space_group_name_H-M   'P 1'
#
loop_
_entity.id
_entity.type
_entity.pdbx_description
1 polymer ?
#
loop_
_entity_poly.entity_id
_entity_poly.type
_entity_poly.pdbx_seq_one_letter_code
_entity_poly.pdbx_strand_id
1 'polypeptide(L)'
;MKRAVSFLITVYASVPVVLYLFPWILGHAIFAHLLRFPFFVDLGRPEDVVNHTCNFYLATEEGISVGVWHTLPASQWEKAAGKSPEWYRETLGDGHPVIIYLHGNVGTRAIKHRVELVKVLSTAGYHVLSLDYRGFGDSSGEPSEAGLTSDALYLYQWVKQHSRGSLVCLWGHSLGSGVATNAAAKLQEKGSALDALILEAPYTRIGEVVATHPLAKMYMFLPGFESLLWHVLERNNIEFANDKNLKTLTGPLLILHAEDDNVVPYHMGLKLYQISLQAQKKHNTDALVEMISYKANRGFSHSSIYLDPNLSNVVQGFLQKLRQ
;
A
#
# COMPACT_ATOMS: atom_id res chain seq x y z
N MET A 1 4.91 34.92 -28.88
CA MET A 1 3.76 34.01 -29.07
C MET A 1 4.10 32.80 -29.95
N LYS A 2 4.47 32.95 -31.23
CA LYS A 2 4.76 31.81 -32.14
C LYS A 2 5.83 30.83 -31.64
N ARG A 3 6.94 31.32 -31.07
CA ARG A 3 8.01 30.47 -30.51
C ARG A 3 7.55 29.65 -29.30
N ALA A 4 6.71 30.22 -28.43
CA ALA A 4 6.16 29.54 -27.26
C ALA A 4 5.18 28.44 -27.67
N VAL A 5 4.30 28.71 -28.63
CA VAL A 5 3.36 27.71 -29.17
C VAL A 5 4.11 26.57 -29.85
N SER A 6 5.13 26.87 -30.66
CA SER A 6 5.96 25.84 -31.29
C SER A 6 6.67 24.96 -30.26
N PHE A 7 7.22 25.57 -29.20
CA PHE A 7 7.89 24.83 -28.12
C PHE A 7 6.91 23.88 -27.41
N LEU A 8 5.71 24.35 -27.07
CA LEU A 8 4.68 23.53 -26.43
C LEU A 8 4.25 22.33 -27.30
N ILE A 9 4.08 22.55 -28.61
CA ILE A 9 3.75 21.47 -29.56
C ILE A 9 4.89 20.45 -29.62
N THR A 10 6.15 20.90 -29.69
CA THR A 10 7.32 20.01 -29.70
C THR A 10 7.40 19.18 -28.43
N VAL A 11 7.24 19.80 -27.24
CA VAL A 11 7.22 19.08 -25.97
C VAL A 11 6.09 18.06 -25.97
N TYR A 12 4.88 18.48 -26.34
CA TYR A 12 3.71 17.61 -26.41
C TYR A 12 3.97 16.38 -27.30
N ALA A 13 4.41 16.58 -28.55
CA ALA A 13 4.69 15.49 -29.49
C ALA A 13 5.87 14.60 -29.09
N SER A 14 6.82 15.11 -28.29
CA SER A 14 7.98 14.33 -27.86
C SER A 14 7.67 13.30 -26.77
N VAL A 15 6.64 13.53 -25.93
CA VAL A 15 6.36 12.67 -24.77
C VAL A 15 6.09 11.21 -25.14
N PRO A 16 5.23 10.87 -26.12
CA PRO A 16 5.05 9.48 -26.54
C PRO A 16 6.35 8.83 -27.03
N VAL A 17 7.17 9.56 -27.77
CA VAL A 17 8.46 9.07 -28.28
C VAL A 17 9.44 8.81 -27.14
N VAL A 18 9.53 9.73 -26.18
CA VAL A 18 10.36 9.59 -24.99
C VAL A 18 9.92 8.39 -24.15
N LEU A 19 8.62 8.23 -23.90
CA LEU A 19 8.09 7.06 -23.17
C LEU A 19 8.36 5.74 -23.90
N TYR A 20 8.28 5.73 -25.24
CA TYR A 20 8.61 4.55 -26.03
C TYR A 20 10.10 4.19 -25.96
N LEU A 21 11.00 5.18 -26.08
CA LEU A 21 12.44 4.96 -26.05
C LEU A 21 12.96 4.64 -24.63
N PHE A 22 12.37 5.28 -23.61
CA PHE A 22 12.80 5.22 -22.22
C PHE A 22 11.64 4.82 -21.31
N PRO A 23 11.17 3.56 -21.38
CA PRO A 23 9.99 3.12 -20.64
C PRO A 23 10.15 3.26 -19.12
N TRP A 24 11.37 3.15 -18.60
CA TRP A 24 11.70 3.27 -17.18
C TRP A 24 11.28 4.61 -16.55
N ILE A 25 11.13 5.67 -17.36
CA ILE A 25 10.61 6.96 -16.90
C ILE A 25 9.21 6.82 -16.31
N LEU A 26 8.35 6.00 -16.92
CA LEU A 26 7.01 5.77 -16.39
C LEU A 26 7.06 5.07 -15.04
N GLY A 27 7.99 4.13 -14.86
CA GLY A 27 8.22 3.46 -13.57
C GLY A 27 8.55 4.46 -12.46
N HIS A 28 9.53 5.36 -12.67
CA HIS A 28 9.84 6.40 -11.68
C HIS A 28 8.66 7.35 -11.43
N ALA A 29 7.83 7.64 -12.43
CA ALA A 29 6.64 8.46 -12.25
C ALA A 29 5.58 7.74 -11.39
N ILE A 30 5.36 6.45 -11.60
CA ILE A 30 4.42 5.63 -10.82
C ILE A 30 4.87 5.53 -9.36
N PHE A 31 6.13 5.15 -9.13
CA PHE A 31 6.66 4.98 -7.78
C PHE A 31 6.91 6.32 -7.07
N ALA A 32 7.36 7.32 -7.81
CA ALA A 32 7.77 8.63 -7.31
C ALA A 32 8.70 8.56 -6.09
N HIS A 33 9.50 7.50 -6.01
CA HIS A 33 10.32 7.12 -4.85
C HIS A 33 11.51 8.07 -4.58
N LEU A 34 11.98 8.77 -5.62
CA LEU A 34 13.06 9.76 -5.49
C LEU A 34 12.66 10.97 -4.64
N LEU A 35 11.35 11.22 -4.52
CA LEU A 35 10.82 12.28 -3.65
C LEU A 35 10.75 11.76 -2.22
N ARG A 36 11.83 11.91 -1.45
CA ARG A 36 11.91 11.55 -0.03
C ARG A 36 11.22 12.58 0.89
N PHE A 37 9.93 12.78 0.68
CA PHE A 37 9.09 13.64 1.50
C PHE A 37 8.46 12.86 2.68
N PRO A 38 8.37 13.44 3.89
CA PRO A 38 8.87 14.74 4.32
C PRO A 38 10.39 14.83 4.31
N PHE A 39 10.93 15.98 3.89
CA PHE A 39 12.37 16.20 3.81
C PHE A 39 12.98 16.32 5.22
N PHE A 40 14.24 15.91 5.36
CA PHE A 40 15.05 16.06 6.58
C PHE A 40 14.54 15.31 7.82
N VAL A 41 13.65 14.34 7.64
CA VAL A 41 13.26 13.41 8.72
C VAL A 41 14.27 12.27 8.81
N ASP A 42 14.80 12.03 10.01
CA ASP A 42 15.63 10.88 10.31
C ASP A 42 14.75 9.64 10.54
N LEU A 43 14.63 8.80 9.52
CA LEU A 43 13.83 7.57 9.58
C LEU A 43 14.43 6.51 10.52
N GLY A 44 15.70 6.66 10.93
CA GLY A 44 16.35 5.85 11.95
C GLY A 44 15.89 6.16 13.36
N ARG A 45 15.25 7.33 13.57
CA ARG A 45 14.80 7.84 14.87
C ARG A 45 13.29 8.12 14.86
N PRO A 46 12.46 7.07 14.74
CA PRO A 46 11.01 7.20 14.61
C PRO A 46 10.36 7.96 15.77
N GLU A 47 10.95 7.96 16.96
CA GLU A 47 10.45 8.67 18.14
C GLU A 47 10.31 10.19 17.93
N ASP A 48 11.01 10.76 16.95
CA ASP A 48 10.88 12.18 16.58
C ASP A 48 9.56 12.45 15.82
N VAL A 49 8.87 11.41 15.34
CA VAL A 49 7.67 11.49 14.50
C VAL A 49 6.48 10.72 15.10
N VAL A 50 6.74 9.53 15.64
CA VAL A 50 5.76 8.61 16.22
C VAL A 50 6.31 8.06 17.54
N ASN A 51 5.63 8.36 18.64
CA ASN A 51 5.99 7.84 19.95
C ASN A 51 5.81 6.32 20.01
N HIS A 52 6.58 5.65 20.88
CA HIS A 52 6.48 4.20 21.13
C HIS A 52 6.72 3.35 19.88
N THR A 53 7.60 3.84 19.00
CA THR A 53 8.01 3.20 17.77
C THR A 53 9.51 2.93 17.80
N CYS A 54 9.95 1.75 17.35
CA CYS A 54 11.36 1.47 17.10
C CYS A 54 11.62 1.28 15.60
N ASN A 55 12.85 1.51 15.17
CA ASN A 55 13.29 1.29 13.80
C ASN A 55 14.26 0.10 13.74
N PHE A 56 14.14 -0.70 12.68
CA PHE A 56 15.09 -1.75 12.35
C PHE A 56 15.13 -1.95 10.84
N TYR A 57 16.15 -2.67 10.38
CA TYR A 57 16.33 -2.97 8.96
C TYR A 57 16.23 -4.47 8.72
N LEU A 58 15.61 -4.84 7.59
CA LEU A 58 15.51 -6.23 7.15
C LEU A 58 16.27 -6.41 5.82
N ALA A 59 17.10 -7.44 5.76
CA ALA A 59 17.73 -7.87 4.52
C ALA A 59 16.76 -8.78 3.74
N THR A 60 15.97 -8.20 2.84
CA THR A 60 14.89 -8.95 2.14
C THR A 60 15.43 -9.81 1.01
N GLU A 61 16.51 -9.36 0.38
CA GLU A 61 17.26 -10.04 -0.67
C GLU A 61 18.75 -9.65 -0.55
N GLU A 62 19.62 -10.36 -1.27
CA GLU A 62 21.06 -10.04 -1.29
C GLU A 62 21.29 -8.59 -1.75
N GLY A 63 21.95 -7.78 -0.92
CA GLY A 63 22.21 -6.36 -1.19
C GLY A 63 21.00 -5.43 -0.99
N ILE A 64 19.82 -5.96 -0.64
CA ILE A 64 18.61 -5.17 -0.37
C ILE A 64 18.35 -5.11 1.13
N SER A 65 18.33 -3.90 1.67
CA SER A 65 18.01 -3.59 3.06
C SER A 65 16.85 -2.62 3.11
N VAL A 66 15.76 -2.99 3.77
CA VAL A 66 14.56 -2.15 3.89
C VAL A 66 14.34 -1.68 5.33
N GLY A 67 13.98 -0.41 5.48
CA GLY A 67 13.66 0.19 6.78
C GLY A 67 12.24 -0.12 7.22
N VAL A 68 12.10 -0.54 8.47
CA VAL A 68 10.82 -0.90 9.09
C VAL A 68 10.67 -0.21 10.43
N TRP A 69 9.51 0.42 10.62
CA TRP A 69 9.06 0.92 11.92
C TRP A 69 8.13 -0.08 12.59
N HIS A 70 8.35 -0.38 13.87
CA HIS A 70 7.42 -1.13 14.72
C HIS A 70 6.83 -0.22 15.78
N THR A 71 5.56 0.11 15.62
CA THR A 71 4.78 0.89 16.60
C THR A 71 3.99 -0.05 17.49
N LEU A 72 4.09 0.15 18.80
CA LEU A 72 3.46 -0.71 19.81
C LEU A 72 1.97 -0.37 20.02
N PRO A 73 1.14 -1.32 20.45
CA PRO A 73 -0.22 -1.03 20.90
C PRO A 73 -0.20 -0.14 22.16
N ALA A 74 -1.26 0.64 22.36
CA ALA A 74 -1.36 1.58 23.47
C ALA A 74 -1.16 0.97 24.86
N SER A 75 -1.56 -0.29 25.05
CA SER A 75 -1.37 -1.06 26.29
C SER A 75 0.11 -1.26 26.67
N GLN A 76 1.05 -1.07 25.74
CA GLN A 76 2.49 -1.27 25.96
C GLN A 76 3.30 0.02 26.02
N TRP A 77 2.68 1.19 25.79
CA TRP A 77 3.38 2.48 25.68
C TRP A 77 4.21 2.85 26.91
N GLU A 78 3.66 2.68 28.11
CA GLU A 78 4.37 2.98 29.37
C GLU A 78 5.63 2.13 29.55
N LYS A 79 5.60 0.88 29.06
CA LYS A 79 6.73 -0.05 29.20
C LYS A 79 7.81 0.15 28.14
N ALA A 80 7.51 0.88 27.07
CA ALA A 80 8.37 1.00 25.89
C ALA A 80 9.61 1.89 26.11
N ALA A 81 9.53 2.84 27.05
CA ALA A 81 10.58 3.82 27.27
C ALA A 81 11.93 3.15 27.63
N GLY A 82 12.97 3.47 26.86
CA GLY A 82 14.33 2.95 27.07
C GLY A 82 14.52 1.45 26.77
N LYS A 83 13.57 0.81 26.09
CA LYS A 83 13.66 -0.61 25.73
C LYS A 83 14.48 -0.84 24.46
N SER A 84 15.10 -2.02 24.38
CA SER A 84 15.91 -2.41 23.23
C SER A 84 15.05 -2.86 22.04
N PRO A 85 15.60 -2.87 20.81
CA PRO A 85 14.91 -3.43 19.64
C PRO A 85 14.47 -4.90 19.82
N GLU A 86 15.23 -5.70 20.56
CA GLU A 86 14.88 -7.09 20.89
C GLU A 86 13.62 -7.16 21.74
N TRP A 87 13.49 -6.27 22.73
CA TRP A 87 12.29 -6.21 23.56
C TRP A 87 11.05 -5.87 22.71
N TYR A 88 11.16 -4.89 21.80
CA TYR A 88 10.08 -4.59 20.85
C TYR A 88 9.70 -5.83 20.05
N ARG A 89 10.68 -6.55 19.48
CA ARG A 89 10.42 -7.78 18.72
C ARG A 89 9.70 -8.85 19.53
N GLU A 90 10.08 -9.05 20.80
CA GLU A 90 9.43 -10.02 21.69
C GLU A 90 7.96 -9.67 21.96
N THR A 91 7.60 -8.38 21.98
CA THR A 91 6.20 -7.96 22.19
C THR A 91 5.26 -8.39 21.07
N LEU A 92 5.75 -8.66 19.84
CA LEU A 92 4.90 -9.13 18.74
C LEU A 92 4.12 -10.41 19.09
N GLY A 93 4.65 -11.22 20.02
CA GLY A 93 4.03 -12.45 20.50
C GLY A 93 3.17 -12.30 21.75
N ASP A 94 2.71 -11.09 22.08
CA ASP A 94 1.93 -10.80 23.29
C ASP A 94 0.40 -11.04 23.16
N GLY A 95 -0.06 -11.47 21.98
CA GLY A 95 -1.46 -11.77 21.69
C GLY A 95 -2.25 -10.64 21.01
N HIS A 96 -1.69 -9.42 20.90
CA HIS A 96 -2.33 -8.35 20.13
C HIS A 96 -2.24 -8.64 18.61
N PRO A 97 -3.27 -8.29 17.82
CA PRO A 97 -3.18 -8.40 16.38
C PRO A 97 -2.12 -7.45 15.80
N VAL A 98 -1.55 -7.86 14.68
CA VAL A 98 -0.49 -7.14 13.99
C VAL A 98 -1.00 -6.64 12.64
N ILE A 99 -0.81 -5.37 12.34
CA ILE A 99 -1.08 -4.76 11.04
C ILE A 99 0.26 -4.43 10.38
N ILE A 100 0.48 -4.99 9.19
CA ILE A 100 1.58 -4.59 8.30
C ILE A 100 1.02 -3.54 7.34
N TYR A 101 1.44 -2.30 7.52
CA TYR A 101 1.02 -1.17 6.71
C TYR A 101 1.96 -0.99 5.50
N LEU A 102 1.37 -1.12 4.32
CA LEU A 102 2.00 -0.99 3.01
C LEU A 102 1.49 0.31 2.38
N HIS A 103 2.35 1.32 2.36
CA HIS A 103 1.97 2.69 1.98
C HIS A 103 1.85 2.92 0.46
N GLY A 104 1.22 4.03 0.08
CA GLY A 104 1.07 4.48 -1.32
C GLY A 104 2.38 4.94 -1.99
N ASN A 105 2.30 5.45 -3.21
CA ASN A 105 3.46 6.04 -3.87
C ASN A 105 3.92 7.34 -3.19
N VAL A 106 5.09 7.85 -3.60
CA VAL A 106 5.71 9.09 -3.09
C VAL A 106 6.17 8.99 -1.63
N GLY A 107 7.29 9.64 -1.31
CA GLY A 107 7.69 9.92 0.05
C GLY A 107 8.10 8.70 0.85
N THR A 108 7.92 8.78 2.17
CA THR A 108 8.43 7.80 3.14
C THR A 108 7.35 7.38 4.13
N ARG A 109 7.64 6.40 4.97
CA ARG A 109 6.77 6.00 6.10
C ARG A 109 6.44 7.15 7.07
N ALA A 110 7.19 8.25 7.03
CA ALA A 110 6.97 9.44 7.85
C ALA A 110 5.97 10.45 7.29
N ILE A 111 5.33 10.22 6.12
CA ILE A 111 4.30 11.16 5.63
C ILE A 111 3.17 11.29 6.65
N LYS A 112 2.74 12.52 6.90
CA LYS A 112 1.74 12.87 7.93
C LYS A 112 0.52 11.94 7.96
N HIS A 113 -0.18 11.73 6.85
CA HIS A 113 -1.39 10.88 6.86
C HIS A 113 -1.08 9.41 7.23
N ARG A 114 0.11 8.90 6.86
CA ARG A 114 0.58 7.55 7.21
C ARG A 114 0.83 7.46 8.70
N VAL A 115 1.53 8.44 9.24
CA VAL A 115 1.81 8.57 10.68
C VAL A 115 0.53 8.67 11.49
N GLU A 116 -0.44 9.48 11.07
CA GLU A 116 -1.71 9.61 11.78
C GLU A 116 -2.53 8.32 11.73
N LEU A 117 -2.55 7.59 10.61
CA LEU A 117 -3.15 6.26 10.54
C LEU A 117 -2.47 5.28 11.51
N VAL A 118 -1.14 5.24 11.54
CA VAL A 118 -0.37 4.40 12.47
C VAL A 118 -0.74 4.70 13.93
N LYS A 119 -0.90 5.98 14.30
CA LYS A 119 -1.35 6.40 15.63
C LYS A 119 -2.76 5.90 15.95
N VAL A 120 -3.70 6.00 15.01
CA VAL A 120 -5.08 5.51 15.17
C VAL A 120 -5.09 3.99 15.43
N LEU A 121 -4.31 3.23 14.67
CA LEU A 121 -4.21 1.78 14.81
C LEU A 121 -3.48 1.36 16.09
N SER A 122 -2.37 2.02 16.43
CA SER A 122 -1.65 1.79 17.69
C SER A 122 -2.54 2.06 18.91
N THR A 123 -3.30 3.17 18.89
CA THR A 123 -4.28 3.52 19.93
C THR A 123 -5.38 2.46 20.04
N ALA A 124 -5.77 1.85 18.92
CA ALA A 124 -6.77 0.79 18.86
C ALA A 124 -6.26 -0.58 19.36
N GLY A 125 -5.02 -0.68 19.82
CA GLY A 125 -4.45 -1.89 20.40
C GLY A 125 -3.76 -2.82 19.41
N TYR A 126 -3.33 -2.30 18.26
CA TYR A 126 -2.57 -3.08 17.27
C TYR A 126 -1.07 -2.83 17.37
N HIS A 127 -0.28 -3.88 17.12
CA HIS A 127 1.08 -3.66 16.62
C HIS A 127 0.99 -3.19 15.17
N VAL A 128 1.78 -2.18 14.80
CA VAL A 128 1.81 -1.67 13.42
C VAL A 128 3.24 -1.70 12.89
N LEU A 129 3.48 -2.51 11.85
CA LEU A 129 4.74 -2.51 11.11
C LEU A 129 4.59 -1.66 9.85
N SER A 130 5.38 -0.59 9.73
CA SER A 130 5.39 0.28 8.54
C SER A 130 6.71 0.14 7.80
N LEU A 131 6.65 -0.31 6.55
CA LEU A 131 7.80 -0.58 5.68
C LEU A 131 7.97 0.55 4.67
N ASP A 132 9.19 1.08 4.50
CA ASP A 132 9.54 1.71 3.22
C ASP A 132 10.10 0.62 2.29
N TYR A 133 9.49 0.44 1.12
CA TYR A 133 9.95 -0.54 0.13
C TYR A 133 11.38 -0.24 -0.34
N ARG A 134 12.04 -1.21 -0.98
CA ARG A 134 13.32 -0.94 -1.67
C ARG A 134 13.21 0.28 -2.59
N GLY A 135 14.21 1.16 -2.52
CA GLY A 135 14.25 2.44 -3.23
C GLY A 135 13.40 3.58 -2.63
N PHE A 136 12.59 3.34 -1.60
CA PHE A 136 11.85 4.37 -0.87
C PHE A 136 12.56 4.74 0.44
N GLY A 137 12.34 5.97 0.93
CA GLY A 137 12.88 6.42 2.20
C GLY A 137 14.38 6.22 2.35
N ASP A 138 14.76 5.48 3.40
CA ASP A 138 16.13 5.07 3.72
C ASP A 138 16.44 3.62 3.31
N SER A 139 15.54 2.94 2.60
CA SER A 139 15.75 1.60 2.06
C SER A 139 16.66 1.62 0.84
N SER A 140 17.48 0.57 0.67
CA SER A 140 18.40 0.44 -0.47
C SER A 140 17.69 -0.06 -1.74
N GLY A 141 18.41 -0.11 -2.87
CA GLY A 141 17.93 -0.67 -4.13
C GLY A 141 17.03 0.27 -4.94
N GLU A 142 16.40 -0.29 -5.97
CA GLU A 142 15.48 0.41 -6.87
C GLU A 142 14.10 -0.28 -6.88
N PRO A 143 13.01 0.48 -6.99
CA PRO A 143 11.67 -0.09 -6.91
C PRO A 143 11.30 -0.82 -8.21
N SER A 144 10.67 -1.97 -8.02
CA SER A 144 9.96 -2.71 -9.06
C SER A 144 8.76 -3.37 -8.41
N GLU A 145 7.72 -3.71 -9.18
CA GLU A 145 6.58 -4.42 -8.63
C GLU A 145 6.97 -5.74 -7.95
N ALA A 146 7.83 -6.51 -8.60
CA ALA A 146 8.35 -7.75 -8.03
C ALA A 146 9.11 -7.49 -6.73
N GLY A 147 9.97 -6.47 -6.68
CA GLY A 147 10.75 -6.12 -5.51
C GLY A 147 9.90 -5.65 -4.32
N LEU A 148 8.95 -4.74 -4.57
CA LEU A 148 7.98 -4.29 -3.55
C LEU A 148 7.19 -5.48 -2.98
N THR A 149 6.77 -6.39 -3.86
CA THR A 149 6.06 -7.61 -3.45
C THR A 149 6.94 -8.53 -2.60
N SER A 150 8.21 -8.73 -2.98
CA SER A 150 9.18 -9.51 -2.20
C SER A 150 9.41 -8.92 -0.81
N ASP A 151 9.56 -7.58 -0.71
CA ASP A 151 9.79 -6.90 0.57
C ASP A 151 8.59 -7.09 1.52
N ALA A 152 7.37 -6.94 1.00
CA ALA A 152 6.14 -7.16 1.78
C ALA A 152 5.97 -8.63 2.22
N LEU A 153 6.29 -9.59 1.34
CA LEU A 153 6.28 -11.01 1.68
C LEU A 153 7.28 -11.36 2.76
N TYR A 154 8.51 -10.83 2.65
CA TYR A 154 9.55 -11.06 3.64
C TYR A 154 9.11 -10.52 5.00
N LEU A 155 8.62 -9.29 5.05
CA LEU A 155 8.12 -8.69 6.28
C LEU A 155 6.96 -9.50 6.87
N TYR A 156 6.01 -9.96 6.06
CA TYR A 156 4.91 -10.82 6.52
C TYR A 156 5.43 -12.10 7.18
N GLN A 157 6.34 -12.81 6.51
CA GLN A 157 6.92 -14.04 7.05
C GLN A 157 7.71 -13.78 8.33
N TRP A 158 8.50 -12.71 8.36
CA TRP A 158 9.23 -12.28 9.54
C TRP A 158 8.29 -11.99 10.70
N VAL A 159 7.18 -11.27 10.47
CA VAL A 159 6.17 -11.00 11.51
C VAL A 159 5.52 -12.30 11.98
N LYS A 160 5.09 -13.20 11.09
CA LYS A 160 4.47 -14.48 11.47
C LYS A 160 5.38 -15.35 12.35
N GLN A 161 6.70 -15.30 12.14
CA GLN A 161 7.67 -16.02 12.98
C GLN A 161 7.74 -15.47 14.41
N HIS A 162 7.53 -14.17 14.59
CA HIS A 162 7.64 -13.50 15.89
C HIS A 162 6.29 -13.31 16.59
N SER A 163 5.17 -13.37 15.86
CA SER A 163 3.84 -13.07 16.40
C SER A 163 3.23 -14.17 17.26
N ARG A 164 3.88 -15.34 17.37
CA ARG A 164 3.45 -16.49 18.19
C ARG A 164 1.97 -16.89 18.00
N GLY A 165 1.47 -16.76 16.77
CA GLY A 165 0.09 -17.10 16.42
C GLY A 165 -0.91 -15.94 16.50
N SER A 166 -0.49 -14.72 16.88
CA SER A 166 -1.33 -13.54 16.71
C SER A 166 -1.73 -13.35 15.24
N LEU A 167 -2.94 -12.84 15.05
CA LEU A 167 -3.48 -12.46 13.74
C LEU A 167 -2.59 -11.42 13.08
N VAL A 168 -2.20 -11.66 11.82
CA VAL A 168 -1.40 -10.72 11.01
C VAL A 168 -2.19 -10.29 9.78
N CYS A 169 -2.47 -9.00 9.71
CA CYS A 169 -3.22 -8.37 8.63
C CYS A 169 -2.30 -7.56 7.72
N LEU A 170 -2.50 -7.65 6.40
CA LEU A 170 -1.91 -6.70 5.45
C LEU A 170 -2.87 -5.53 5.24
N TRP A 171 -2.40 -4.31 5.44
CA TRP A 171 -3.11 -3.07 5.09
C TRP A 171 -2.40 -2.40 3.93
N GLY A 172 -3.03 -2.36 2.76
CA GLY A 172 -2.48 -1.70 1.57
C GLY A 172 -3.22 -0.41 1.24
N HIS A 173 -2.51 0.74 1.23
CA HIS A 173 -3.06 2.03 0.81
C HIS A 173 -2.57 2.42 -0.58
N SER A 174 -3.50 2.75 -1.49
CA SER A 174 -3.18 3.21 -2.86
C SER A 174 -2.22 2.23 -3.55
N LEU A 175 -1.01 2.65 -3.98
CA LEU A 175 0.03 1.74 -4.54
C LEU A 175 0.20 0.46 -3.69
N GLY A 176 0.20 0.59 -2.36
CA GLY A 176 0.33 -0.50 -1.42
C GLY A 176 -0.81 -1.52 -1.48
N SER A 177 -1.98 -1.20 -2.04
CA SER A 177 -3.06 -2.17 -2.28
C SER A 177 -2.62 -3.25 -3.27
N GLY A 178 -1.93 -2.85 -4.34
CA GLY A 178 -1.35 -3.76 -5.33
C GLY A 178 -0.26 -4.63 -4.71
N VAL A 179 0.61 -4.03 -3.88
CA VAL A 179 1.65 -4.77 -3.15
C VAL A 179 1.02 -5.80 -2.20
N ALA A 180 -0.03 -5.41 -1.46
CA ALA A 180 -0.72 -6.26 -0.50
C ALA A 180 -1.42 -7.44 -1.19
N THR A 181 -2.14 -7.21 -2.30
CA THR A 181 -2.80 -8.29 -3.05
C THR A 181 -1.80 -9.22 -3.73
N ASN A 182 -0.69 -8.70 -4.27
CA ASN A 182 0.39 -9.51 -4.83
C ASN A 182 1.02 -10.42 -3.76
N ALA A 183 1.32 -9.88 -2.58
CA ALA A 183 1.85 -10.66 -1.47
C ALA A 183 0.85 -11.73 -1.02
N ALA A 184 -0.43 -11.36 -0.84
CA ALA A 184 -1.48 -12.30 -0.47
C ALA A 184 -1.60 -13.45 -1.49
N ALA A 185 -1.56 -13.15 -2.80
CA ALA A 185 -1.67 -14.17 -3.85
C ALA A 185 -0.50 -15.16 -3.79
N LYS A 186 0.74 -14.65 -3.64
CA LYS A 186 1.93 -15.49 -3.48
C LYS A 186 1.94 -16.32 -2.19
N LEU A 187 1.33 -15.83 -1.10
CA LEU A 187 1.16 -16.61 0.13
C LEU A 187 0.18 -17.77 -0.11
N GLN A 188 -0.95 -17.50 -0.75
CA GLN A 188 -1.96 -18.51 -1.09
C GLN A 188 -1.40 -19.59 -2.02
N GLU A 189 -0.62 -19.22 -3.03
CA GLU A 189 0.09 -20.15 -3.92
C GLU A 189 1.04 -21.10 -3.15
N LYS A 190 1.65 -20.61 -2.07
CA LYS A 190 2.52 -21.40 -1.18
C LYS A 190 1.75 -22.20 -0.13
N GLY A 191 0.41 -22.19 -0.16
CA GLY A 191 -0.44 -22.88 0.81
C GLY A 191 -0.54 -22.18 2.18
N SER A 192 -0.10 -20.92 2.27
CA SER A 192 -0.23 -20.10 3.48
C SER A 192 -1.41 -19.14 3.30
N ALA A 193 -2.46 -19.30 4.10
CA ALA A 193 -3.57 -18.35 4.10
C ALA A 193 -3.15 -17.07 4.84
N LEU A 194 -3.44 -15.92 4.25
CA LEU A 194 -3.36 -14.63 4.91
C LEU A 194 -4.53 -14.51 5.90
N ASP A 195 -4.27 -14.04 7.13
CA ASP A 195 -5.32 -13.95 8.15
C ASP A 195 -6.38 -12.90 7.78
N ALA A 196 -5.96 -11.75 7.25
CA ALA A 196 -6.86 -10.69 6.78
C ALA A 196 -6.17 -9.71 5.82
N LEU A 197 -6.94 -9.18 4.86
CA LEU A 197 -6.52 -8.12 3.96
C LEU A 197 -7.40 -6.88 4.13
N ILE A 198 -6.79 -5.71 4.33
CA ILE A 198 -7.48 -4.41 4.34
C ILE A 198 -6.91 -3.58 3.19
N LEU A 199 -7.78 -3.09 2.32
CA LEU A 199 -7.41 -2.27 1.17
C LEU A 199 -8.03 -0.88 1.30
N GLU A 200 -7.18 0.15 1.39
CA GLU A 200 -7.59 1.55 1.50
C GLU A 200 -7.33 2.28 0.17
N ALA A 201 -8.38 2.93 -0.37
CA ALA A 201 -8.36 3.57 -1.68
C ALA A 201 -7.77 2.69 -2.81
N PRO A 202 -8.22 1.43 -2.95
CA PRO A 202 -7.62 0.51 -3.92
C PRO A 202 -8.03 0.82 -5.35
N TYR A 203 -7.19 0.40 -6.29
CA TYR A 203 -7.43 0.47 -7.73
C TYR A 203 -7.49 -0.93 -8.34
N THR A 204 -8.15 -1.07 -9.49
CA THR A 204 -8.22 -2.33 -10.25
C THR A 204 -6.86 -2.80 -10.74
N ARG A 205 -6.16 -1.95 -11.50
CA ARG A 205 -4.79 -2.12 -11.98
C ARG A 205 -4.12 -0.76 -12.15
N ILE A 206 -2.80 -0.69 -11.98
CA ILE A 206 -2.12 0.62 -11.92
C ILE A 206 -2.24 1.39 -13.24
N GLY A 207 -2.24 0.69 -14.38
CA GLY A 207 -2.39 1.31 -15.68
C GLY A 207 -3.74 2.02 -15.88
N GLU A 208 -4.81 1.54 -15.24
CA GLU A 208 -6.11 2.24 -15.26
C GLU A 208 -6.04 3.55 -14.46
N VAL A 209 -5.26 3.62 -13.37
CA VAL A 209 -5.02 4.85 -12.61
C VAL A 209 -4.14 5.82 -13.41
N VAL A 210 -3.10 5.32 -14.06
CA VAL A 210 -2.23 6.15 -14.91
C VAL A 210 -3.05 6.76 -16.05
N ALA A 211 -3.95 6.00 -16.69
CA ALA A 211 -4.81 6.49 -17.75
C ALA A 211 -5.82 7.56 -17.29
N THR A 212 -6.19 7.59 -16.00
CA THR A 212 -7.10 8.62 -15.47
C THR A 212 -6.40 9.89 -15.03
N HIS A 213 -5.07 9.87 -14.89
CA HIS A 213 -4.26 11.01 -14.47
C HIS A 213 -4.38 12.18 -15.47
N PRO A 214 -4.51 13.44 -15.01
CA PRO A 214 -4.70 14.60 -15.88
C PRO A 214 -3.69 14.67 -17.02
N LEU A 215 -2.40 14.41 -16.72
CA LEU A 215 -1.35 14.41 -17.74
C LEU A 215 -1.55 13.34 -18.82
N ALA A 216 -1.91 12.12 -18.45
CA ALA A 216 -2.14 11.04 -19.42
C ALA A 216 -3.42 11.30 -20.24
N LYS A 217 -4.48 11.82 -19.62
CA LYS A 217 -5.72 12.21 -20.30
C LYS A 217 -5.49 13.19 -21.45
N MET A 218 -4.48 14.06 -21.34
CA MET A 218 -4.09 14.97 -22.44
C MET A 218 -3.56 14.22 -23.67
N TYR A 219 -3.20 12.95 -23.55
CA TYR A 219 -2.68 12.13 -24.65
C TYR A 219 -3.64 11.01 -25.07
N MET A 220 -4.64 10.68 -24.26
CA MET A 220 -5.59 9.59 -24.53
C MET A 220 -6.41 9.78 -25.82
N PHE A 221 -6.51 11.01 -26.35
CA PHE A 221 -7.17 11.26 -27.64
C PHE A 221 -6.27 10.95 -28.86
N LEU A 222 -4.96 10.73 -28.66
CA LEU A 222 -4.06 10.37 -29.75
C LEU A 222 -4.23 8.88 -30.11
N PRO A 223 -4.43 8.56 -31.40
CA PRO A 223 -4.51 7.17 -31.85
C PRO A 223 -3.25 6.37 -31.44
N GLY A 224 -3.46 5.22 -30.80
CA GLY A 224 -2.38 4.32 -30.38
C GLY A 224 -1.68 4.70 -29.06
N PHE A 225 -1.98 5.84 -28.44
CA PHE A 225 -1.34 6.22 -27.17
C PHE A 225 -1.71 5.27 -26.02
N GLU A 226 -2.96 4.83 -25.94
CA GLU A 226 -3.37 3.82 -24.96
C GLU A 226 -2.57 2.52 -25.13
N SER A 227 -2.43 2.03 -26.37
CA SER A 227 -1.62 0.85 -26.66
C SER A 227 -0.15 1.05 -26.29
N LEU A 228 0.41 2.24 -26.55
CA LEU A 228 1.75 2.62 -26.12
C LEU A 228 1.87 2.59 -24.59
N LEU A 229 0.91 3.15 -23.86
CA LEU A 229 0.92 3.16 -22.39
C LEU A 229 0.95 1.73 -21.84
N TRP A 230 0.08 0.85 -22.34
CA TRP A 230 0.07 -0.57 -21.94
C TRP A 230 1.39 -1.28 -22.28
N HIS A 231 1.95 -1.01 -23.46
CA HIS A 231 3.23 -1.58 -23.88
C HIS A 231 4.40 -1.09 -23.01
N VAL A 232 4.41 0.19 -22.61
CA VAL A 232 5.43 0.75 -21.71
C VAL A 232 5.31 0.12 -20.32
N LEU A 233 4.09 -0.05 -19.79
CA LEU A 233 3.87 -0.74 -18.51
C LEU A 233 4.37 -2.19 -18.54
N GLU A 234 4.04 -2.92 -19.60
CA GLU A 234 4.52 -4.29 -19.84
C GLU A 234 6.05 -4.36 -19.91
N ARG A 235 6.70 -3.45 -20.65
CA ARG A 235 8.17 -3.38 -20.75
C ARG A 235 8.85 -3.09 -19.40
N ASN A 236 8.16 -2.47 -18.45
CA ASN A 236 8.66 -2.25 -17.09
C ASN A 236 8.29 -3.39 -16.13
N ASN A 237 7.50 -4.38 -16.56
CA ASN A 237 6.89 -5.39 -15.70
C ASN A 237 6.08 -4.77 -14.56
N ILE A 238 5.28 -3.74 -14.87
CA ILE A 238 4.41 -3.04 -13.92
C ILE A 238 2.95 -3.29 -14.33
N GLU A 239 2.21 -3.94 -13.45
CA GLU A 239 0.81 -4.31 -13.60
C GLU A 239 -0.03 -3.96 -12.35
N PHE A 240 0.43 -4.35 -11.16
CA PHE A 240 -0.26 -4.29 -9.87
C PHE A 240 -1.76 -4.62 -9.99
N ALA A 241 -2.04 -5.83 -10.47
CA ALA A 241 -3.39 -6.26 -10.85
C ALA A 241 -4.22 -6.76 -9.66
N ASN A 242 -4.68 -5.85 -8.81
CA ASN A 242 -5.62 -6.16 -7.73
C ASN A 242 -6.84 -6.92 -8.26
N ASP A 243 -7.35 -6.57 -9.45
CA ASP A 243 -8.50 -7.22 -10.08
C ASP A 243 -8.24 -8.68 -10.49
N LYS A 244 -7.00 -9.03 -10.85
CA LYS A 244 -6.61 -10.43 -11.11
C LYS A 244 -6.42 -11.19 -9.81
N ASN A 245 -5.72 -10.61 -8.85
CA ASN A 245 -5.45 -11.23 -7.55
C ASN A 245 -6.74 -11.52 -6.77
N LEU A 246 -7.67 -10.56 -6.72
CA LEU A 246 -8.94 -10.74 -6.00
C LEU A 246 -9.90 -11.73 -6.66
N LYS A 247 -9.64 -12.20 -7.90
CA LYS A 247 -10.39 -13.33 -8.50
C LYS A 247 -9.99 -14.68 -7.93
N THR A 248 -8.80 -14.77 -7.37
CA THR A 248 -8.24 -16.02 -6.83
C THR A 248 -8.14 -16.01 -5.33
N LEU A 249 -7.96 -14.84 -4.71
CA LEU A 249 -7.91 -14.70 -3.25
C LEU A 249 -9.26 -15.03 -2.61
N THR A 250 -9.21 -15.94 -1.63
CA THR A 250 -10.38 -16.39 -0.87
C THR A 250 -10.29 -16.03 0.61
N GLY A 251 -9.31 -15.22 1.02
CA GLY A 251 -9.18 -14.78 2.42
C GLY A 251 -10.13 -13.62 2.79
N PRO A 252 -10.26 -13.30 4.09
CA PRO A 252 -11.03 -12.16 4.55
C PRO A 252 -10.53 -10.83 3.98
N LEU A 253 -11.46 -10.01 3.49
CA LEU A 253 -11.17 -8.73 2.82
C LEU A 253 -12.07 -7.61 3.35
N LEU A 254 -11.45 -6.49 3.71
CA LEU A 254 -12.12 -5.21 3.97
C LEU A 254 -11.63 -4.16 2.95
N ILE A 255 -12.55 -3.53 2.24
CA ILE A 255 -12.26 -2.40 1.35
C ILE A 255 -12.76 -1.10 1.99
N LEU A 256 -11.88 -0.10 2.07
CA LEU A 256 -12.18 1.25 2.53
C LEU A 256 -12.00 2.22 1.36
N HIS A 257 -13.06 2.92 0.93
CA HIS A 257 -12.95 3.85 -0.20
C HIS A 257 -13.87 5.06 -0.04
N ALA A 258 -13.31 6.25 -0.21
CA ALA A 258 -14.05 7.50 -0.23
C ALA A 258 -14.65 7.81 -1.61
N GLU A 259 -15.90 8.26 -1.64
CA GLU A 259 -16.61 8.65 -2.87
C GLU A 259 -16.02 9.92 -3.52
N ASP A 260 -15.33 10.76 -2.73
CA ASP A 260 -14.63 11.98 -3.16
C ASP A 260 -13.12 11.78 -3.45
N ASP A 261 -12.70 10.53 -3.65
CA ASP A 261 -11.32 10.22 -4.07
C ASP A 261 -11.05 10.75 -5.50
N ASN A 262 -10.15 11.71 -5.58
CA ASN A 262 -9.76 12.38 -6.83
C ASN A 262 -8.48 11.80 -7.47
N VAL A 263 -7.84 10.83 -6.83
CA VAL A 263 -6.65 10.13 -7.34
C VAL A 263 -7.04 8.77 -7.89
N VAL A 264 -7.74 7.96 -7.09
CA VAL A 264 -8.24 6.65 -7.47
C VAL A 264 -9.77 6.67 -7.48
N PRO A 265 -10.40 6.66 -8.67
CA PRO A 265 -11.85 6.76 -8.76
C PRO A 265 -12.59 5.68 -7.95
N TYR A 266 -13.57 6.08 -7.16
CA TYR A 266 -14.37 5.21 -6.28
C TYR A 266 -14.96 3.96 -6.96
N HIS A 267 -15.31 4.05 -8.25
CA HIS A 267 -15.84 2.92 -9.00
C HIS A 267 -14.85 1.74 -9.11
N MET A 268 -13.54 1.99 -8.98
CA MET A 268 -12.52 0.94 -8.98
C MET A 268 -12.62 0.07 -7.72
N GLY A 269 -12.79 0.68 -6.55
CA GLY A 269 -13.02 -0.05 -5.29
C GLY A 269 -14.33 -0.84 -5.32
N LEU A 270 -15.42 -0.25 -5.84
CA LEU A 270 -16.68 -0.97 -6.05
C LEU A 270 -16.52 -2.18 -6.96
N LYS A 271 -15.77 -2.05 -8.06
CA LYS A 271 -15.49 -3.15 -8.99
C LYS A 271 -14.68 -4.25 -8.31
N LEU A 272 -13.68 -3.92 -7.49
CA LEU A 272 -12.92 -4.91 -6.71
C LEU A 272 -13.79 -5.63 -5.67
N TYR A 273 -14.70 -4.93 -5.02
CA TYR A 273 -15.66 -5.53 -4.09
C TYR A 273 -16.55 -6.56 -4.82
N GLN A 274 -17.10 -6.18 -5.98
CA GLN A 274 -17.90 -7.09 -6.81
C GLN A 274 -17.11 -8.31 -7.30
N ILE A 275 -15.87 -8.10 -7.74
CA ILE A 275 -14.96 -9.20 -8.14
C ILE A 275 -14.74 -10.16 -6.99
N SER A 276 -14.51 -9.63 -5.79
CA SER A 276 -14.25 -10.44 -4.59
C SER A 276 -15.48 -11.26 -4.20
N LEU A 277 -16.68 -10.67 -4.20
CA LEU A 277 -17.94 -11.41 -3.98
C LEU A 277 -18.18 -12.52 -5.01
N GLN A 278 -17.80 -12.30 -6.28
CA GLN A 278 -17.89 -13.32 -7.32
C GLN A 278 -16.86 -14.45 -7.10
N ALA A 279 -15.64 -14.10 -6.69
CA ALA A 279 -14.60 -15.07 -6.36
C ALA A 279 -15.03 -15.98 -5.20
N GLN A 280 -15.61 -15.41 -4.14
CA GLN A 280 -16.12 -16.17 -3.00
C GLN A 280 -17.15 -17.23 -3.43
N LYS A 281 -18.13 -16.82 -4.26
CA LYS A 281 -19.13 -17.74 -4.83
C LYS A 281 -18.52 -18.81 -5.73
N LYS A 282 -17.55 -18.43 -6.57
CA LYS A 282 -16.90 -19.35 -7.52
C LYS A 282 -16.08 -20.42 -6.80
N HIS A 283 -15.41 -20.06 -5.72
CA HIS A 283 -14.56 -20.97 -4.94
C HIS A 283 -15.29 -21.60 -3.75
N ASN A 284 -16.60 -21.34 -3.60
CA ASN A 284 -17.46 -21.85 -2.53
C ASN A 284 -16.86 -21.69 -1.13
N THR A 285 -16.45 -20.45 -0.82
CA THR A 285 -15.87 -20.06 0.46
C THR A 285 -16.74 -19.00 1.13
N ASP A 286 -16.81 -19.07 2.46
CA ASP A 286 -17.58 -18.16 3.32
C ASP A 286 -16.69 -17.05 3.92
N ALA A 287 -15.54 -16.74 3.30
CA ALA A 287 -14.66 -15.71 3.82
C ALA A 287 -15.33 -14.33 3.78
N LEU A 288 -15.12 -13.58 4.86
CA LEU A 288 -15.74 -12.28 5.07
C LEU A 288 -15.23 -11.26 4.04
N VAL A 289 -16.14 -10.69 3.24
CA VAL A 289 -15.83 -9.59 2.32
C VAL A 289 -16.74 -8.40 2.62
N GLU A 290 -16.14 -7.32 3.11
CA GLU A 290 -16.84 -6.09 3.48
C GLU A 290 -16.29 -4.88 2.71
N MET A 291 -17.14 -3.90 2.45
CA MET A 291 -16.74 -2.61 1.89
C MET A 291 -17.39 -1.48 2.67
N ILE A 292 -16.58 -0.51 3.09
CA ILE A 292 -17.02 0.73 3.71
C ILE A 292 -16.81 1.87 2.71
N SER A 293 -17.94 2.42 2.27
CA SER A 293 -18.00 3.54 1.34
C SER A 293 -18.17 4.84 2.11
N TYR A 294 -17.15 5.69 2.10
CA TYR A 294 -17.21 6.98 2.77
C TYR A 294 -17.86 8.03 1.87
N LYS A 295 -18.98 8.59 2.32
CA LYS A 295 -19.75 9.58 1.55
C LYS A 295 -18.92 10.83 1.23
N ALA A 296 -19.09 11.35 0.01
CA ALA A 296 -18.31 12.49 -0.49
C ALA A 296 -18.38 13.74 0.41
N ASN A 297 -19.49 13.94 1.13
CA ASN A 297 -19.66 15.06 2.06
C ASN A 297 -18.79 14.97 3.33
N ARG A 298 -18.10 13.84 3.56
CA ARG A 298 -17.18 13.66 4.69
C ARG A 298 -15.80 14.26 4.40
N GLY A 299 -15.44 14.48 3.13
CA GLY A 299 -14.20 15.14 2.73
C GLY A 299 -12.94 14.31 2.99
N PHE A 300 -13.03 12.98 3.04
CA PHE A 300 -11.88 12.12 3.35
C PHE A 300 -10.91 11.99 2.17
N SER A 301 -11.41 12.10 0.93
CA SER A 301 -10.60 12.04 -0.28
C SER A 301 -9.65 10.82 -0.30
N HIS A 302 -8.52 10.90 -0.99
CA HIS A 302 -7.63 9.76 -1.22
C HIS A 302 -6.84 9.27 0.00
N SER A 303 -6.60 10.13 1.00
CA SER A 303 -5.61 9.84 2.05
C SER A 303 -6.03 10.31 3.44
N SER A 304 -7.31 10.62 3.65
CA SER A 304 -7.79 11.16 4.95
C SER A 304 -8.85 10.28 5.62
N ILE A 305 -8.95 9.00 5.24
CA ILE A 305 -9.84 8.04 5.92
C ILE A 305 -9.46 7.86 7.40
N TYR A 306 -8.18 8.06 7.77
CA TYR A 306 -7.72 8.09 9.16
C TYR A 306 -8.42 9.15 10.04
N LEU A 307 -9.09 10.15 9.43
CA LEU A 307 -9.87 11.15 10.15
C LEU A 307 -11.26 10.66 10.56
N ASP A 308 -11.70 9.48 10.09
CA ASP A 308 -12.97 8.90 10.52
C ASP A 308 -12.89 8.47 11.99
N PRO A 309 -13.67 9.08 12.91
CA PRO A 309 -13.62 8.74 14.33
C PRO A 309 -14.05 7.28 14.62
N ASN A 310 -14.71 6.62 13.66
CA ASN A 310 -15.13 5.23 13.77
C ASN A 310 -14.17 4.24 13.12
N LEU A 311 -13.05 4.69 12.53
CA LEU A 311 -12.17 3.80 11.78
C LEU A 311 -11.66 2.63 12.65
N SER A 312 -11.24 2.91 13.88
CA SER A 312 -10.80 1.87 14.82
C SER A 312 -11.91 0.84 15.10
N ASN A 313 -13.17 1.28 15.25
CA ASN A 313 -14.30 0.39 15.49
C ASN A 313 -14.63 -0.48 14.27
N VAL A 314 -14.52 0.08 13.06
CA VAL A 314 -14.68 -0.65 11.80
C VAL A 314 -13.65 -1.78 11.69
N VAL A 315 -12.37 -1.45 11.91
CA VAL A 315 -11.26 -2.40 11.82
C VAL A 315 -11.36 -3.47 12.92
N GLN A 316 -11.65 -3.07 14.16
CA GLN A 316 -11.86 -4.00 15.27
C GLN A 316 -13.05 -4.93 15.01
N GLY A 317 -14.18 -4.40 14.55
CA GLY A 317 -15.37 -5.19 14.24
C GLY A 317 -15.12 -6.20 13.12
N PHE A 318 -14.39 -5.80 12.06
CA PHE A 318 -13.99 -6.71 10.99
C PHE A 318 -13.08 -7.84 11.52
N LEU A 319 -12.01 -7.51 12.26
CA LEU A 319 -11.07 -8.52 12.77
C LEU A 319 -11.66 -9.41 13.87
N GLN A 320 -12.63 -8.93 14.65
CA GLN A 320 -13.33 -9.73 15.66
C GLN A 320 -14.20 -10.82 15.02
N LYS A 321 -14.83 -10.54 13.88
CA LYS A 321 -15.62 -11.53 13.12
C LYS A 321 -14.77 -12.71 12.63
N LEU A 322 -13.45 -12.55 12.52
CA LEU A 322 -12.53 -13.61 12.09
C LEU A 322 -12.15 -14.58 13.21
N ARG A 323 -12.48 -14.26 14.46
CA ARG A 323 -12.21 -15.11 15.63
C ARG A 323 -13.42 -15.96 16.03
N GLN A 324 -14.56 -15.79 15.36
CA GLN A 324 -15.81 -16.51 15.58
C GLN A 324 -15.90 -17.69 14.63
#